data_AF-A0A9X6AAN0-F1
#
_entry.id   AF-A0A9X6AAN0-F1
#
_cell.length_a   1.000
_cell.length_b   1.000
_cell.length_c   1.000
_cell.angle_alpha   90.00
_cell.angle_beta   90.00
_cell.angle_gamma   90.00
#
_symmetry.space_group_name_H-M   'P 1'
#
loop_
_entity.id
_entity.type
_entity.pdbx_description
1 polymer ?
#
loop_
_entity_poly.entity_id
_entity_poly.type
_entity_poly.pdbx_seq_one_letter_code
_entity_poly.pdbx_strand_id
1 'polypeptide(L)'
;STSGVNWQPRNPAKSPGQMARNSLAHVARGSEGAMFFQWRQSRRGAEKFHSAMLPHAGTDSRVWREVAELGASIESLTSVKGSRTVADAAVLWDWHSWWAQTLDWRPSEDHDPRERADAFYEALYDRHLTVDFAHPEADLSAYPLVVVPALYLMTEAAGNNLREYVGQGGTLVVSYFSGIVDEHDAVHEGAYPGALRDVLGLTVEEFSPLLKDDRVRITGPDGSELTGDVWTEFVVPRGAET
;
A
#
# COMPACT_ATOMS: atom_id res chain seq x y z
N SER A 1 17.04 -0.53 11.43
CA SER A 1 18.45 -0.10 11.50
C SER A 1 18.57 1.31 12.06
N THR A 2 19.61 1.61 12.86
CA THR A 2 19.83 2.94 13.46
C THR A 2 20.44 3.94 12.47
N SER A 3 21.12 3.45 11.43
CA SER A 3 21.69 4.23 10.34
C SER A 3 21.80 3.35 9.09
N GLY A 4 22.96 3.28 8.42
CA GLY A 4 23.20 2.43 7.26
C GLY A 4 23.02 0.92 7.54
N VAL A 5 22.57 0.19 6.53
CA VAL A 5 22.48 -1.29 6.52
C VAL A 5 23.73 -1.88 5.84
N ASN A 6 23.76 -3.18 5.55
CA ASN A 6 24.91 -3.87 4.94
C ASN A 6 24.59 -4.66 3.68
N TRP A 7 23.31 -4.75 3.28
CA TRP A 7 22.82 -5.68 2.25
C TRP A 7 22.29 -4.98 0.99
N GLN A 8 22.17 -3.65 1.00
CA GLN A 8 21.79 -2.91 -0.21
C GLN A 8 23.01 -2.74 -1.13
N PRO A 9 22.81 -2.56 -2.45
CA PRO A 9 23.91 -2.24 -3.37
C PRO A 9 24.71 -1.00 -2.94
N ARG A 10 24.06 -0.04 -2.27
CA ARG A 10 24.67 1.13 -1.62
C ARG A 10 23.99 1.36 -0.28
N ASN A 11 24.77 1.56 0.78
CA ASN A 11 24.26 1.62 2.15
C ASN A 11 24.50 3.01 2.78
N PRO A 12 23.82 4.08 2.32
CA PRO A 12 24.03 5.40 2.88
C PRO A 12 23.64 5.43 4.36
N ALA A 13 24.40 6.21 5.13
CA ALA A 13 24.01 6.52 6.50
C ALA A 13 22.74 7.38 6.51
N LYS A 14 21.94 7.23 7.57
CA LYS A 14 20.80 8.12 7.79
C LYS A 14 21.28 9.55 8.04
N SER A 15 20.56 10.52 7.47
CA SER A 15 20.74 11.94 7.77
C SER A 15 20.45 12.22 9.26
N PRO A 16 21.01 13.29 9.86
CA PRO A 16 20.69 13.69 11.23
C PRO A 16 19.18 13.74 11.47
N GLY A 17 18.72 13.16 12.59
CA GLY A 17 17.30 13.12 12.98
C GLY A 17 16.41 12.14 12.19
N GLN A 18 16.86 11.61 11.05
CA GLN A 18 16.07 10.69 10.22
C GLN A 18 15.72 9.39 10.96
N MET A 19 16.57 8.93 11.87
CA MET A 19 16.27 7.74 12.69
C MET A 19 15.04 7.98 13.58
N ALA A 20 15.02 9.08 14.33
CA ALA A 20 13.91 9.43 15.21
C ALA A 20 12.62 9.64 14.42
N ARG A 21 12.66 10.39 13.31
CA ARG A 21 11.50 10.60 12.42
C ARG A 21 10.89 9.27 11.97
N ASN A 22 11.70 8.34 11.46
CA ASN A 22 11.19 7.05 10.98
C ASN A 22 10.62 6.21 12.13
N SER A 23 11.29 6.16 13.28
CA SER A 23 10.80 5.40 14.45
C SER A 23 9.49 5.97 15.00
N LEU A 24 9.40 7.29 15.14
CA LEU A 24 8.18 7.96 15.60
C LEU A 24 7.03 7.86 14.59
N ALA A 25 7.31 7.75 13.29
CA ALA A 25 6.30 7.48 12.29
C ALA A 25 5.66 6.08 12.44
N HIS A 26 6.40 5.09 12.95
CA HIS A 26 5.82 3.79 13.32
C HIS A 26 4.98 3.90 14.60
N VAL A 27 5.44 4.65 15.60
CA VAL A 27 4.67 4.89 16.83
C VAL A 27 3.36 5.60 16.53
N ALA A 28 3.40 6.63 15.67
CA ALA A 28 2.20 7.34 15.20
C ALA A 28 1.21 6.43 14.46
N ARG A 29 1.69 5.31 13.89
CA ARG A 29 0.86 4.28 13.24
C ARG A 29 0.57 3.08 14.15
N GLY A 30 0.59 3.27 15.46
CA GLY A 30 0.16 2.27 16.45
C GLY A 30 1.25 1.33 16.96
N SER A 31 2.52 1.56 16.63
CA SER A 31 3.61 0.79 17.25
C SER A 31 3.83 1.22 18.71
N GLU A 32 3.81 0.27 19.64
CA GLU A 32 4.01 0.52 21.08
C GLU A 32 5.48 0.72 21.48
N GLY A 33 6.40 0.81 20.51
CA GLY A 33 7.81 1.06 20.76
C GLY A 33 8.66 1.03 19.48
N ALA A 34 9.96 1.26 19.63
CA ALA A 34 10.91 1.18 18.53
C ALA A 34 12.02 0.19 18.87
N MET A 35 12.09 -0.90 18.13
CA MET A 35 13.13 -1.93 18.27
C MET A 35 14.12 -1.83 17.12
N PHE A 36 15.39 -2.11 17.42
CA PHE A 36 16.46 -2.10 16.43
C PHE A 36 17.17 -3.45 16.40
N PHE A 37 17.27 -4.02 15.20
CA PHE A 37 18.42 -4.83 14.86
C PHE A 37 19.61 -3.88 14.64
N GLN A 38 20.66 -3.90 15.47
CA GLN A 38 20.88 -4.68 16.69
C GLN A 38 21.36 -3.77 17.84
N TRP A 39 21.51 -4.31 19.05
CA TRP A 39 22.00 -3.52 20.20
C TRP A 39 23.44 -3.02 20.00
N ARG A 40 24.41 -3.91 19.76
CA ARG A 40 25.83 -3.56 19.61
C ARG A 40 26.34 -4.02 18.26
N GLN A 41 27.03 -3.15 17.55
CA GLN A 41 27.53 -3.45 16.22
C GLN A 41 28.56 -4.58 16.28
N SER A 42 28.30 -5.67 15.56
CA SER A 42 29.16 -6.86 15.59
C SER A 42 30.57 -6.53 15.09
N ARG A 43 31.60 -7.13 15.69
CA ARG A 43 33.00 -6.93 15.25
C ARG A 43 33.40 -7.87 14.11
N ARG A 44 32.65 -8.95 13.88
CA ARG A 44 32.93 -10.04 12.93
C ARG A 44 31.61 -10.54 12.33
N GLY A 45 31.69 -11.26 11.21
CA GLY A 45 30.53 -11.80 10.51
C GLY A 45 30.06 -10.95 9.32
N ALA A 46 29.01 -11.42 8.65
CA ALA A 46 28.43 -10.79 7.46
C ALA A 46 27.86 -9.40 7.76
N GLU A 47 27.33 -9.19 8.97
CA GLU A 47 26.61 -7.97 9.34
C GLU A 47 27.42 -6.98 10.18
N LYS A 48 28.75 -7.15 10.26
CA LYS A 48 29.63 -6.23 11.02
C LYS A 48 29.53 -4.75 10.60
N PHE A 49 29.03 -4.47 9.40
CA PHE A 49 28.80 -3.12 8.89
C PHE A 49 27.33 -2.66 8.99
N HIS A 50 26.39 -3.54 9.37
CA HIS A 50 25.02 -3.13 9.67
C HIS A 50 25.06 -2.28 10.94
N SER A 51 24.52 -1.06 10.90
CA SER A 51 24.54 -0.18 12.07
C SER A 51 23.75 -0.76 13.26
N ALA A 52 24.08 -0.30 14.45
CA ALA A 52 23.50 -0.76 15.71
C ALA A 52 23.26 0.43 16.65
N MET A 53 22.55 0.20 17.75
CA MET A 53 22.33 1.22 18.78
C MET A 53 23.65 1.71 19.37
N LEU A 54 24.54 0.78 19.69
CA LEU A 54 25.92 1.04 20.09
C LEU A 54 26.86 0.73 18.91
N PRO A 55 27.28 1.75 18.15
CA PRO A 55 28.17 1.56 17.00
C PRO A 55 29.60 1.23 17.45
N HIS A 56 30.45 0.84 16.49
CA HIS A 56 31.90 0.65 16.76
C HIS A 56 32.59 1.88 17.35
N ALA A 57 32.11 3.07 17.00
CA ALA A 57 32.59 4.35 17.53
C ALA A 57 32.23 4.59 19.02
N GLY A 58 31.38 3.73 19.62
CA GLY A 58 31.01 3.86 21.03
C GLY A 58 30.01 4.99 21.31
N THR A 59 29.98 5.42 22.57
CA THR A 59 29.00 6.36 23.11
C THR A 59 29.23 7.82 22.70
N ASP A 60 30.41 8.15 22.20
CA ASP A 60 30.74 9.51 21.73
C ASP A 60 30.22 9.78 20.30
N SER A 61 29.55 8.80 19.70
CA SER A 61 29.01 8.89 18.35
C SER A 61 27.67 9.64 18.27
N ARG A 62 27.39 10.26 17.11
CA ARG A 62 26.06 10.82 16.81
C ARG A 62 24.97 9.77 16.92
N VAL A 63 25.22 8.56 16.41
CA VAL A 63 24.23 7.47 16.43
C VAL A 63 23.84 7.12 17.86
N TRP A 64 24.79 7.00 18.79
CA TRP A 64 24.47 6.75 20.19
C TRP A 64 23.65 7.88 20.82
N ARG A 65 24.01 9.15 20.58
CA ARG A 65 23.24 10.30 21.07
C ARG A 65 21.81 10.30 20.55
N GLU A 66 21.62 10.12 19.24
CA GLU A 66 20.27 10.05 18.65
C GLU A 66 19.46 8.85 19.19
N VAL A 67 20.12 7.73 19.51
CA VAL A 67 19.45 6.56 20.11
C VAL A 67 18.96 6.89 21.52
N ALA A 68 19.79 7.56 22.33
CA ALA A 68 19.41 8.01 23.66
C ALA A 68 18.29 9.05 23.62
N GLU A 69 18.36 10.02 22.70
CA GLU A 69 17.32 11.03 22.46
C GLU A 69 15.98 10.41 22.02
N LEU A 70 16.03 9.39 21.14
CA LEU A 70 14.83 8.62 20.78
C LEU A 70 14.25 7.88 21.97
N GLY A 71 15.09 7.29 22.83
CA GLY A 71 14.65 6.64 24.07
C GLY A 71 13.86 7.59 24.97
N ALA A 72 14.40 8.79 25.22
CA ALA A 72 13.73 9.83 25.99
C ALA A 72 12.43 10.31 25.32
N SER A 73 12.42 10.42 23.99
CA SER A 73 11.23 10.80 23.23
C SER A 73 10.10 9.76 23.38
N ILE A 74 10.42 8.46 23.27
CA ILE A 74 9.43 7.39 23.47
C ILE A 74 8.91 7.38 24.92
N GLU A 75 9.79 7.58 25.91
CA GLU A 75 9.38 7.68 27.32
C GLU A 75 8.41 8.84 27.57
N SER A 76 8.58 9.96 26.86
CA SER A 76 7.67 11.11 26.95
C SER A 76 6.27 10.86 26.33
N LEU A 77 6.12 9.82 25.49
CA LEU A 77 4.87 9.50 24.77
C LEU A 77 3.99 8.48 25.51
N THR A 78 4.15 8.32 26.82
CA THR A 78 3.34 7.37 27.61
C THR A 78 1.84 7.63 27.56
N SER A 79 1.40 8.86 27.28
CA SER A 79 -0.02 9.22 27.16
C SER A 79 -0.74 8.58 25.97
N VAL A 80 -0.01 8.17 24.92
CA VAL A 80 -0.60 7.50 23.74
C VAL A 80 -0.48 5.98 23.79
N LYS A 81 0.16 5.43 24.83
CA LYS A 81 0.32 4.00 25.02
C LYS A 81 -1.04 3.31 25.11
N GLY A 82 -1.24 2.26 24.32
CA GLY A 82 -2.48 1.50 24.28
C GLY A 82 -3.64 2.19 23.56
N SER A 83 -3.42 3.37 22.98
CA SER A 83 -4.38 3.99 22.07
C SER A 83 -4.57 3.16 20.80
N ARG A 84 -5.54 3.54 19.96
CA ARG A 84 -5.76 2.95 18.65
C ARG A 84 -5.72 4.05 17.61
N THR A 85 -5.11 3.76 16.48
CA THR A 85 -5.26 4.57 15.28
C THR A 85 -6.69 4.43 14.79
N VAL A 86 -7.26 5.53 14.30
CA VAL A 86 -8.55 5.56 13.63
C VAL A 86 -8.27 5.88 12.18
N ALA A 87 -8.61 4.95 11.29
CA ALA A 87 -8.37 5.12 9.86
C ALA A 87 -9.53 5.86 9.19
N ASP A 88 -9.20 6.73 8.26
CA ASP A 88 -10.13 7.44 7.38
C ASP A 88 -10.47 6.61 6.14
N ALA A 89 -9.59 5.68 5.75
CA ALA A 89 -9.79 4.80 4.61
C ALA A 89 -9.11 3.43 4.79
N ALA A 90 -9.59 2.43 4.07
CA ALA A 90 -8.90 1.16 3.89
C ALA A 90 -8.40 0.99 2.45
N VAL A 91 -7.15 0.56 2.28
CA VAL A 91 -6.62 0.07 1.01
C VAL A 91 -6.62 -1.45 1.05
N LEU A 92 -7.34 -2.09 0.12
CA LEU A 92 -7.42 -3.53 0.07
C LEU A 92 -6.12 -4.14 -0.44
N TRP A 93 -5.65 -5.16 0.25
CA TRP A 93 -4.49 -5.94 -0.14
C TRP A 93 -4.71 -7.42 0.15
N ASP A 94 -4.40 -8.26 -0.82
CA ASP A 94 -4.40 -9.71 -0.67
C ASP A 94 -3.14 -10.33 -1.29
N TRP A 95 -2.55 -11.27 -0.57
CA TRP A 95 -1.33 -11.95 -1.01
C TRP A 95 -1.61 -12.93 -2.14
N HIS A 96 -2.77 -13.59 -2.18
CA HIS A 96 -3.10 -14.50 -3.28
C HIS A 96 -3.31 -13.75 -4.58
N SER A 97 -4.03 -12.61 -4.53
CA SER A 97 -4.13 -11.70 -5.66
C SER A 97 -2.76 -11.21 -6.12
N TRP A 98 -1.89 -10.79 -5.19
CA TRP A 98 -0.54 -10.37 -5.54
C TRP A 98 0.24 -11.50 -6.23
N TRP A 99 0.20 -12.73 -5.72
CA TRP A 99 0.87 -13.87 -6.35
C TRP A 99 0.35 -14.17 -7.75
N ALA A 100 -0.98 -14.29 -7.91
CA ALA A 100 -1.59 -14.65 -9.19
C ALA A 100 -1.33 -13.58 -10.27
N GLN A 101 -1.42 -12.30 -9.89
CA GLN A 101 -1.18 -11.17 -10.81
C GLN A 101 0.30 -11.00 -11.19
N THR A 102 1.23 -11.54 -10.40
CA THR A 102 2.67 -11.49 -10.71
C THR A 102 3.16 -12.63 -11.61
N LEU A 103 2.26 -13.52 -12.06
CA LEU A 103 2.58 -14.51 -13.09
C LEU A 103 2.92 -13.84 -14.43
N ASP A 104 3.70 -14.53 -15.25
CA ASP A 104 4.23 -13.98 -16.51
C ASP A 104 3.14 -13.77 -17.58
N TRP A 105 2.01 -14.49 -17.50
CA TRP A 105 0.98 -14.50 -18.54
C TRP A 105 -0.13 -13.49 -18.27
N ARG A 106 0.26 -12.21 -18.18
CA ARG A 106 -0.64 -11.08 -17.92
C ARG A 106 -0.72 -10.13 -19.13
N PRO A 107 -1.76 -9.28 -19.24
CA PRO A 107 -1.90 -8.39 -20.39
C PRO A 107 -0.74 -7.40 -20.57
N SER A 108 -0.06 -7.01 -19.48
CA SER A 108 1.16 -6.21 -19.53
C SER A 108 2.10 -6.53 -18.37
N GLU A 109 3.40 -6.57 -18.65
CA GLU A 109 4.45 -6.69 -17.63
C GLU A 109 4.66 -5.41 -16.83
N ASP A 110 4.27 -4.26 -17.40
CA ASP A 110 4.40 -2.91 -16.81
C ASP A 110 3.33 -2.63 -15.74
N HIS A 111 2.31 -3.47 -15.63
CA HIS A 111 1.37 -3.41 -14.52
C HIS A 111 1.96 -4.08 -13.27
N ASP A 112 2.19 -3.27 -12.22
CA ASP A 112 2.64 -3.74 -10.91
C ASP A 112 1.60 -3.40 -9.82
N PRO A 113 0.96 -4.40 -9.18
CA PRO A 113 0.01 -4.16 -8.10
C PRO A 113 0.60 -3.49 -6.86
N ARG A 114 1.89 -3.68 -6.57
CA ARG A 114 2.55 -2.97 -5.44
C ARG A 114 2.64 -1.50 -5.74
N GLU A 115 3.07 -1.17 -6.95
CA GLU A 115 3.18 0.21 -7.39
C GLU A 115 1.79 0.88 -7.41
N ARG A 116 0.73 0.18 -7.84
CA ARG A 116 -0.65 0.69 -7.73
C ARG A 116 -1.09 0.92 -6.30
N ALA A 117 -0.82 -0.01 -5.38
CA ALA A 117 -1.12 0.18 -3.96
C ALA A 117 -0.37 1.38 -3.38
N ASP A 118 0.91 1.54 -3.72
CA ASP A 118 1.74 2.69 -3.31
C ASP A 118 1.18 4.02 -3.86
N ALA A 119 0.78 4.07 -5.14
CA ALA A 119 0.24 5.27 -5.76
C ALA A 119 -1.07 5.74 -5.10
N PHE A 120 -1.99 4.83 -4.81
CA PHE A 120 -3.22 5.15 -4.08
C PHE A 120 -2.91 5.54 -2.63
N TYR A 121 -2.01 4.83 -1.96
CA TYR A 121 -1.58 5.16 -0.61
C TYR A 121 -0.96 6.55 -0.53
N GLU A 122 -0.06 6.91 -1.45
CA GLU A 122 0.60 8.22 -1.52
C GLU A 122 -0.43 9.33 -1.72
N ALA A 123 -1.40 9.14 -2.62
CA ALA A 123 -2.48 10.10 -2.83
C ALA A 123 -3.33 10.34 -1.58
N LEU A 124 -3.62 9.29 -0.80
CA LEU A 124 -4.34 9.40 0.48
C LEU A 124 -3.46 10.06 1.56
N TYR A 125 -2.18 9.67 1.62
CA TYR A 125 -1.20 10.19 2.58
C TYR A 125 -0.94 11.69 2.40
N ASP A 126 -0.82 12.17 1.17
CA ASP A 126 -0.65 13.59 0.84
C ASP A 126 -1.88 14.44 1.19
N ARG A 127 -3.05 13.79 1.31
CA ARG A 127 -4.28 14.41 1.82
C ARG A 127 -4.43 14.29 3.34
N HIS A 128 -3.40 13.78 4.02
CA HIS A 128 -3.36 13.57 5.46
C HIS A 128 -4.42 12.59 5.98
N LEU A 129 -4.84 11.63 5.15
CA LEU A 129 -5.75 10.56 5.55
C LEU A 129 -4.97 9.42 6.21
N THR A 130 -5.47 8.93 7.33
CA THR A 130 -4.97 7.72 7.99
C THR A 130 -5.50 6.50 7.27
N VAL A 131 -4.62 5.60 6.85
CA VAL A 131 -4.97 4.44 6.02
C VAL A 131 -4.61 3.15 6.74
N ASP A 132 -5.57 2.23 6.79
CA ASP A 132 -5.34 0.84 7.11
C ASP A 132 -5.21 0.00 5.83
N PHE A 133 -4.39 -1.05 5.88
CA PHE A 133 -4.41 -2.10 4.86
C PHE A 133 -5.29 -3.25 5.36
N ALA A 134 -6.29 -3.61 4.56
CA ALA A 134 -7.28 -4.61 4.94
C ALA A 134 -7.35 -5.74 3.91
N HIS A 135 -7.63 -6.95 4.40
CA HIS A 135 -8.00 -8.06 3.53
C HIS A 135 -9.42 -7.80 2.97
N PRO A 136 -9.73 -8.14 1.71
CA PRO A 136 -11.05 -7.87 1.11
C PRO A 136 -12.22 -8.61 1.80
N GLU A 137 -11.95 -9.65 2.57
CA GLU A 137 -12.94 -10.37 3.39
C GLU A 137 -12.97 -9.92 4.87
N ALA A 138 -12.19 -8.91 5.26
CA ALA A 138 -12.24 -8.37 6.61
C ALA A 138 -13.55 -7.57 6.84
N ASP A 139 -13.82 -7.21 8.09
CA ASP A 139 -14.87 -6.23 8.41
C ASP A 139 -14.46 -4.85 7.87
N LEU A 140 -15.21 -4.37 6.87
CA LEU A 140 -14.98 -3.08 6.21
C LEU A 140 -15.96 -2.00 6.69
N SER A 141 -16.93 -2.34 7.55
CA SER A 141 -18.05 -1.47 7.92
C SER A 141 -17.61 -0.19 8.65
N ALA A 142 -16.43 -0.21 9.27
CA ALA A 142 -15.88 0.93 9.99
C ALA A 142 -15.26 2.00 9.06
N TYR A 143 -14.98 1.67 7.78
CA TYR A 143 -14.25 2.58 6.88
C TYR A 143 -15.22 3.42 6.03
N PRO A 144 -15.14 4.76 6.10
CA PRO A 144 -15.91 5.63 5.21
C PRO A 144 -15.56 5.43 3.73
N LEU A 145 -14.32 5.04 3.45
CA LEU A 145 -13.76 4.83 2.12
C LEU A 145 -12.98 3.52 2.05
N VAL A 146 -13.27 2.68 1.06
CA VAL A 146 -12.48 1.51 0.69
C VAL A 146 -11.92 1.69 -0.71
N VAL A 147 -10.63 1.44 -0.87
CA VAL A 147 -9.89 1.56 -2.14
C VAL A 147 -9.39 0.20 -2.58
N VAL A 148 -9.61 -0.14 -3.85
CA VAL A 148 -9.21 -1.38 -4.51
C VAL A 148 -8.22 -1.05 -5.63
N PRO A 149 -6.90 -1.01 -5.35
CA PRO A 149 -5.92 -0.48 -6.32
C PRO A 149 -5.69 -1.37 -7.55
N ALA A 150 -5.68 -2.69 -7.34
CA ALA A 150 -5.36 -3.70 -8.36
C ALA A 150 -5.65 -5.12 -7.81
N LEU A 151 -6.83 -5.35 -7.25
CA LEU A 151 -7.19 -6.61 -6.59
C LEU A 151 -7.68 -7.63 -7.64
N TYR A 152 -6.75 -8.16 -8.43
CA TYR A 152 -6.98 -9.08 -9.54
C TYR A 152 -7.81 -10.32 -9.17
N LEU A 153 -7.41 -11.01 -8.10
CA LEU A 153 -8.11 -12.19 -7.60
C LEU A 153 -9.14 -11.77 -6.57
N MET A 154 -10.39 -12.19 -6.77
CA MET A 154 -11.49 -11.91 -5.86
C MET A 154 -12.34 -13.16 -5.66
N THR A 155 -12.30 -13.71 -4.45
CA THR A 155 -13.18 -14.82 -4.06
C THR A 155 -14.64 -14.37 -4.10
N GLU A 156 -15.56 -15.33 -4.15
CA GLU A 156 -16.99 -15.03 -4.00
C GLU A 156 -17.28 -14.28 -2.68
N ALA A 157 -16.60 -14.66 -1.60
CA ALA A 157 -16.72 -14.01 -0.29
C ALA A 157 -16.27 -12.55 -0.32
N ALA A 158 -15.13 -12.26 -0.95
CA ALA A 158 -14.62 -10.90 -1.13
C ALA A 158 -15.57 -10.04 -1.97
N GLY A 159 -16.05 -10.56 -3.11
CA GLY A 159 -17.01 -9.85 -3.95
C GLY A 159 -18.33 -9.56 -3.24
N ASN A 160 -18.85 -10.53 -2.48
CA ASN A 160 -20.06 -10.36 -1.67
C ASN A 160 -19.86 -9.32 -0.56
N ASN A 161 -18.71 -9.33 0.12
CA ASN A 161 -18.39 -8.36 1.17
C ASN A 161 -18.35 -6.92 0.62
N LEU A 162 -17.75 -6.70 -0.55
CA LEU A 162 -17.71 -5.38 -1.18
C LEU A 162 -19.09 -4.92 -1.67
N ARG A 163 -19.91 -5.85 -2.16
CA ARG A 163 -21.32 -5.56 -2.50
C ARG A 163 -22.10 -5.14 -1.27
N GLU A 164 -21.94 -5.84 -0.15
CA GLU A 164 -22.61 -5.50 1.11
C GLU A 164 -22.13 -4.14 1.64
N TYR A 165 -20.82 -3.90 1.65
CA TYR A 165 -20.22 -2.63 2.04
C TYR A 165 -20.83 -1.44 1.29
N VAL A 166 -20.89 -1.52 -0.04
CA VAL A 166 -21.50 -0.47 -0.88
C VAL A 166 -23.01 -0.38 -0.63
N GLY A 167 -23.71 -1.52 -0.51
CA GLY A 167 -25.14 -1.56 -0.21
C GLY A 167 -25.52 -0.93 1.12
N GLN A 168 -24.60 -0.90 2.09
CA GLN A 168 -24.74 -0.22 3.39
C GLN A 168 -24.35 1.27 3.35
N GLY A 169 -23.96 1.79 2.18
CA GLY A 169 -23.61 3.21 1.98
C GLY A 169 -22.11 3.50 2.04
N GLY A 170 -21.25 2.48 2.04
CA GLY A 170 -19.81 2.64 1.93
C GLY A 170 -19.38 3.20 0.57
N THR A 171 -18.30 3.99 0.54
CA THR A 171 -17.73 4.51 -0.70
C THR A 171 -16.60 3.62 -1.19
N LEU A 172 -16.76 3.03 -2.37
CA LEU A 172 -15.77 2.15 -2.98
C LEU A 172 -15.09 2.83 -4.17
N VAL A 173 -13.76 2.89 -4.17
CA VAL A 173 -12.94 3.33 -5.30
C VAL A 173 -12.21 2.13 -5.86
N VAL A 174 -12.42 1.82 -7.13
CA VAL A 174 -11.80 0.66 -7.79
C VAL A 174 -10.95 1.13 -8.95
N SER A 175 -9.73 0.61 -9.01
CA SER A 175 -8.82 0.78 -10.14
C SER A 175 -8.80 -0.49 -10.99
N TYR A 176 -8.20 -0.35 -12.17
CA TYR A 176 -8.20 -1.34 -13.24
C TYR A 176 -7.67 -2.71 -12.81
N PHE A 177 -7.96 -3.72 -13.61
CA PHE A 177 -7.50 -5.11 -13.40
C PHE A 177 -7.83 -5.67 -12.00
N SER A 178 -8.99 -5.31 -11.46
CA SER A 178 -9.52 -5.83 -10.19
C SER A 178 -10.75 -6.72 -10.43
N GLY A 179 -10.91 -7.79 -9.65
CA GLY A 179 -12.07 -8.69 -9.72
C GLY A 179 -12.16 -9.49 -11.02
N ILE A 180 -11.02 -9.96 -11.53
CA ILE A 180 -10.88 -10.62 -12.83
C ILE A 180 -11.06 -12.13 -12.70
N VAL A 181 -10.46 -12.74 -11.67
CA VAL A 181 -10.46 -14.19 -11.45
C VAL A 181 -10.87 -14.57 -10.03
N ASP A 182 -11.32 -15.81 -9.87
CA ASP A 182 -11.63 -16.43 -8.58
C ASP A 182 -10.39 -17.01 -7.88
N GLU A 183 -10.58 -17.67 -6.72
CA GLU A 183 -9.53 -18.31 -5.92
C GLU A 183 -8.75 -19.42 -6.64
N HIS A 184 -9.20 -19.85 -7.81
CA HIS A 184 -8.57 -20.87 -8.64
C HIS A 184 -7.90 -20.28 -9.89
N ASP A 185 -7.76 -18.95 -9.94
CA ASP A 185 -7.24 -18.20 -11.09
C ASP A 185 -8.08 -18.44 -12.36
N ALA A 186 -9.36 -18.79 -12.18
CA ALA A 186 -10.32 -18.91 -13.27
C ALA A 186 -11.05 -17.58 -13.46
N VAL A 187 -11.09 -17.10 -14.70
CA VAL A 187 -11.84 -15.90 -15.05
C VAL A 187 -13.31 -16.08 -14.67
N HIS A 188 -13.85 -15.13 -13.91
CA HIS A 188 -15.26 -15.12 -13.56
C HIS A 188 -16.14 -15.11 -14.82
N GLU A 189 -17.28 -15.80 -14.78
CA GLU A 189 -18.17 -15.87 -15.95
C GLU A 189 -18.72 -14.48 -16.37
N GLY A 190 -18.74 -14.26 -17.68
CA GLY A 190 -19.24 -13.03 -18.31
C GLY A 190 -18.17 -11.96 -18.52
N ALA A 191 -18.60 -10.70 -18.63
CA ALA A 191 -17.70 -9.56 -18.85
C ALA A 191 -17.02 -9.09 -17.55
N TYR A 192 -15.82 -8.53 -17.68
CA TYR A 192 -15.07 -7.94 -16.56
C TYR A 192 -15.73 -6.67 -16.01
N PRO A 193 -15.36 -6.19 -14.81
CA PRO A 193 -14.64 -6.92 -13.76
C PRO A 193 -15.61 -7.87 -13.06
N GLY A 194 -15.54 -9.18 -13.34
CA GLY A 194 -16.64 -10.13 -13.11
C GLY A 194 -17.25 -10.08 -11.70
N ALA A 195 -16.43 -10.03 -10.65
CA ALA A 195 -16.90 -9.95 -9.27
C ALA A 195 -17.50 -8.58 -8.87
N LEU A 196 -17.13 -7.51 -9.57
CA LEU A 196 -17.48 -6.12 -9.24
C LEU A 196 -18.42 -5.45 -10.26
N ARG A 197 -18.74 -6.12 -11.37
CA ARG A 197 -19.56 -5.60 -12.47
C ARG A 197 -20.86 -4.94 -11.99
N ASP A 198 -21.59 -5.63 -11.12
CA ASP A 198 -22.87 -5.15 -10.61
C ASP A 198 -22.70 -4.04 -9.57
N VAL A 199 -21.61 -4.07 -8.80
CA VAL A 199 -21.28 -3.05 -7.79
C VAL A 199 -20.89 -1.73 -8.46
N LEU A 200 -20.11 -1.81 -9.55
CA LEU A 200 -19.63 -0.66 -10.30
C LEU A 200 -20.62 -0.16 -11.34
N GLY A 201 -21.60 -0.99 -11.74
CA GLY A 201 -22.58 -0.64 -12.76
C GLY A 201 -21.93 -0.41 -14.13
N LEU A 202 -20.88 -1.17 -14.47
CA LEU A 202 -20.15 -1.09 -15.74
C LEU A 202 -19.59 -2.45 -16.15
N THR A 203 -19.25 -2.59 -17.43
CA THR A 203 -18.52 -3.74 -17.97
C THR A 203 -17.26 -3.29 -18.67
N VAL A 204 -16.21 -4.10 -18.63
CA VAL A 204 -15.00 -3.96 -19.44
C VAL A 204 -15.02 -5.04 -20.51
N GLU A 205 -15.05 -4.62 -21.78
CA GLU A 205 -15.12 -5.52 -22.93
C GLU A 205 -13.74 -6.07 -23.31
N GLU A 206 -12.70 -5.24 -23.18
CA GLU A 206 -11.35 -5.60 -23.57
C GLU A 206 -10.30 -4.75 -22.82
N PHE A 207 -9.20 -5.39 -22.42
CA PHE A 207 -8.02 -4.71 -21.88
C PHE A 207 -7.16 -4.19 -23.02
N SER A 208 -6.70 -2.95 -22.92
CA SER A 208 -5.81 -2.33 -23.90
C SER A 208 -4.66 -1.65 -23.17
N PRO A 209 -3.70 -2.42 -22.60
CA PRO A 209 -2.52 -1.83 -22.00
C PRO A 209 -1.75 -0.99 -23.02
N LEU A 210 -1.13 0.09 -22.54
CA LEU A 210 -0.39 1.01 -23.40
C LEU A 210 0.97 0.41 -23.77
N LEU A 211 1.45 0.74 -24.96
CA LEU A 211 2.83 0.44 -25.31
C LEU A 211 3.76 1.33 -24.50
N LYS A 212 5.01 0.88 -24.37
CA LYS A 212 6.06 1.69 -23.77
C LYS A 212 6.14 3.07 -24.44
N ASP A 213 6.20 4.11 -23.61
CA ASP A 213 6.24 5.53 -23.98
C ASP A 213 4.93 6.13 -24.55
N ASP A 214 3.89 5.31 -24.77
CA ASP A 214 2.56 5.82 -25.11
C ASP A 214 1.90 6.50 -23.91
N ARG A 215 1.08 7.50 -24.21
CA ARG A 215 0.33 8.26 -23.21
C ARG A 215 -1.06 8.56 -23.72
N VAL A 216 -2.05 8.45 -22.84
CA VAL A 216 -3.41 8.93 -23.07
C VAL A 216 -3.69 10.13 -22.17
N ARG A 217 -4.51 11.05 -22.67
CA ARG A 217 -4.97 12.21 -21.90
C ARG A 217 -6.39 11.97 -21.41
N ILE A 218 -6.64 12.27 -20.15
CA ILE A 218 -7.95 12.21 -19.52
C ILE A 218 -8.32 13.64 -19.14
N THR A 219 -9.49 14.11 -19.57
CA THR A 219 -10.01 15.42 -19.16
C THR A 219 -11.05 15.21 -18.07
N GLY A 220 -10.80 15.74 -16.89
CA GLY A 220 -11.72 15.68 -15.76
C GLY A 220 -12.95 16.58 -15.95
N PRO A 221 -14.02 16.37 -15.17
CA PRO A 221 -15.24 17.19 -15.25
C PRO A 221 -15.01 18.69 -14.99
N ASP A 222 -13.96 19.02 -14.24
CA ASP A 222 -13.52 20.38 -13.94
C ASP A 222 -12.56 20.97 -14.99
N GLY A 223 -12.29 20.24 -16.07
CA GLY A 223 -11.33 20.60 -17.11
C GLY A 223 -9.87 20.32 -16.75
N SER A 224 -9.60 19.66 -15.62
CA SER A 224 -8.25 19.20 -15.30
C SER A 224 -7.76 18.18 -16.34
N GLU A 225 -6.48 18.26 -16.72
CA GLU A 225 -5.87 17.27 -17.61
C GLU A 225 -5.01 16.31 -16.79
N LEU A 226 -5.35 15.02 -16.87
CA LEU A 226 -4.59 13.91 -16.31
C LEU A 226 -4.00 13.07 -17.45
N THR A 227 -3.00 12.26 -17.14
CA THR A 227 -2.34 11.37 -18.11
C THR A 227 -2.32 9.94 -17.57
N GLY A 228 -2.60 8.97 -18.44
CA GLY A 228 -2.33 7.55 -18.21
C GLY A 228 -1.22 7.06 -19.13
N ASP A 229 -0.36 6.17 -18.65
CA ASP A 229 0.83 5.68 -19.35
C ASP A 229 1.06 4.15 -19.25
N VAL A 230 0.24 3.43 -18.48
CA VAL A 230 0.36 1.96 -18.32
C VAL A 230 -0.83 1.21 -18.89
N TRP A 231 -2.05 1.67 -18.62
CA TRP A 231 -3.24 0.86 -18.79
C TRP A 231 -4.43 1.63 -19.33
N THR A 232 -5.14 1.05 -20.29
CA THR A 232 -6.48 1.48 -20.71
C THR A 232 -7.40 0.28 -20.90
N GLU A 233 -8.71 0.51 -20.85
CA GLU A 233 -9.74 -0.52 -20.99
C GLU A 233 -10.92 0.03 -21.79
N PHE A 234 -11.59 -0.83 -22.55
CA PHE A 234 -12.85 -0.50 -23.20
C PHE A 234 -14.01 -0.67 -22.21
N VAL A 235 -14.35 0.41 -21.53
CA VAL A 235 -15.39 0.45 -20.49
C VAL A 235 -16.75 0.82 -21.10
N VAL A 236 -17.77 0.02 -20.80
CA VAL A 236 -19.17 0.27 -21.17
C VAL A 236 -20.01 0.42 -19.89
N PRO A 237 -20.55 1.63 -19.61
CA PRO A 237 -21.46 1.84 -18.49
C PRO A 237 -22.72 0.99 -18.60
N ARG A 238 -23.16 0.44 -17.47
CA ARG A 238 -24.38 -0.38 -17.27
C ARG A 238 -25.19 0.15 -16.09
N GLY A 239 -25.31 1.48 -15.99
CA GLY A 239 -25.96 2.17 -14.88
C GLY A 239 -25.04 3.13 -14.12
N ALA A 240 -23.73 3.01 -14.31
CA ALA A 240 -22.77 4.03 -13.87
C ALA A 240 -22.98 5.36 -14.61
N GLU A 241 -22.84 6.46 -13.87
CA GLU A 241 -22.76 7.82 -14.42
C GLU A 241 -21.31 8.10 -14.87
N THR A 242 -21.14 8.79 -16.00
CA THR A 242 -19.85 9.14 -16.59
C THR A 242 -19.65 10.64 -16.65
#